data_AF-A0A2E5A0V1-F1
#
_entry.id   AF-A0A2E5A0V1-F1
#
_cell.length_a   1.000
_cell.length_b   1.000
_cell.length_c   1.000
_cell.angle_alpha   90.00
_cell.angle_beta   90.00
_cell.angle_gamma   90.00
#
_symmetry.space_group_name_H-M   'P 1'
#
loop_
_entity.id
_entity.type
_entity.pdbx_description
1 polymer ?
#
loop_
_entity_poly.entity_id
_entity_poly.type
_entity_poly.pdbx_seq_one_letter_code
_entity_poly.pdbx_strand_id
1 'polypeptide(L)'
;MESYLSGRSPDGEPSPSKESPPFSAFVEPTEPSAPAVDETVQTLHDEPGGPKVEVVSVEGRVTRVLVHLENGKILNLHCEY
;
A
#
# COMPACT_ATOMS: atom_id res chain seq x y z
N MET A 1 37.09 -6.13 -36.97
CA MET A 1 37.35 -6.23 -35.53
C MET A 1 36.63 -7.45 -35.02
N GLU A 2 37.39 -8.34 -34.40
CA GLU A 2 37.04 -9.72 -34.07
C GLU A 2 36.09 -9.79 -32.86
N SER A 3 35.18 -10.78 -32.90
CA SER A 3 34.23 -11.11 -31.84
C SER A 3 34.92 -11.73 -30.64
N TYR A 4 34.55 -11.29 -29.43
CA TYR A 4 35.02 -11.88 -28.17
C TYR A 4 33.85 -12.51 -27.40
N LEU A 5 34.07 -13.79 -27.06
CA LEU A 5 33.38 -14.59 -26.05
C LEU A 5 32.11 -15.34 -26.48
N SER A 6 32.40 -16.42 -27.20
CA SER A 6 31.76 -17.73 -27.00
C SER A 6 31.87 -18.19 -25.53
N GLY A 7 30.83 -18.81 -24.96
CA GLY A 7 30.88 -19.25 -23.56
C GLY A 7 29.70 -20.05 -23.02
N ARG A 8 29.36 -21.17 -23.66
CA ARG A 8 28.93 -22.44 -23.01
C ARG A 8 27.58 -22.47 -22.27
N SER A 9 26.58 -23.12 -22.89
CA SER A 9 25.56 -23.89 -22.15
C SER A 9 25.68 -25.37 -22.54
N PRO A 10 26.02 -26.27 -21.60
CA PRO A 10 25.88 -27.70 -21.81
C PRO A 10 24.42 -28.12 -21.68
N ASP A 11 24.09 -29.06 -22.55
CA ASP A 11 22.95 -29.98 -22.58
C ASP A 11 22.46 -30.44 -21.18
N GLY A 12 21.15 -30.61 -21.02
CA GLY A 12 20.60 -31.39 -19.90
C GLY A 12 19.21 -30.97 -19.42
N GLU A 13 18.16 -31.35 -20.15
CA GLU A 13 16.92 -31.80 -19.48
C GLU A 13 17.18 -33.23 -18.96
N PRO A 14 16.70 -33.63 -17.77
CA PRO A 14 15.26 -33.95 -17.64
C PRO A 14 14.62 -33.79 -16.24
N SER A 15 13.40 -33.25 -16.23
CA SER A 15 12.20 -33.66 -15.44
C SER A 15 12.26 -33.80 -13.88
N PRO A 16 11.13 -34.06 -13.19
CA PRO A 16 10.35 -33.04 -12.49
C PRO A 16 10.37 -33.24 -10.96
N SER A 17 10.45 -32.17 -10.18
CA SER A 17 10.22 -32.27 -8.73
C SER A 17 9.66 -30.98 -8.16
N LYS A 18 8.39 -31.09 -7.74
CA LYS A 18 7.77 -30.43 -6.59
C LYS A 18 8.11 -28.96 -6.33
N GLU A 19 7.17 -28.09 -6.65
CA GLU A 19 6.81 -26.95 -5.79
C GLU A 19 5.39 -26.51 -6.19
N SER A 20 4.38 -26.86 -5.39
CA SER A 20 3.66 -25.93 -4.51
C SER A 20 2.91 -24.84 -5.29
N PRO A 21 1.56 -24.77 -5.21
CA PRO A 21 0.82 -23.74 -5.92
C PRO A 21 1.22 -22.35 -5.39
N PRO A 22 1.37 -21.32 -6.24
CA PRO A 22 1.35 -19.96 -5.75
C PRO A 22 -0.07 -19.71 -5.22
N PHE A 23 -0.21 -19.75 -3.90
CA PHE A 23 -1.33 -19.13 -3.22
C PHE A 23 -1.20 -17.64 -3.55
N SER A 24 -1.96 -17.16 -4.53
CA SER A 24 -2.14 -15.73 -4.75
C SER A 24 -2.94 -15.19 -3.57
N ALA A 25 -2.26 -15.01 -2.43
CA ALA A 25 -2.77 -14.19 -1.35
C ALA A 25 -2.91 -12.79 -1.95
N PHE A 26 -4.14 -12.39 -2.22
CA PHE A 26 -4.51 -10.99 -2.32
C PHE A 26 -3.92 -10.32 -1.08
N VAL A 27 -2.86 -9.54 -1.28
CA VAL A 27 -2.34 -8.66 -0.25
C VAL A 27 -3.37 -7.54 -0.16
N GLU A 28 -4.34 -7.76 0.73
CA GLU A 28 -5.17 -6.71 1.29
C GLU A 28 -4.22 -5.61 1.76
N PRO A 29 -4.45 -4.33 1.40
CA PRO A 29 -3.59 -3.25 1.86
C PRO A 29 -3.81 -3.09 3.37
N THR A 30 -3.01 -3.81 4.16
CA THR A 30 -2.90 -3.58 5.60
C THR A 30 -2.38 -2.18 5.80
N GLU A 31 -3.25 -1.36 6.38
CA GLU A 31 -2.99 -0.01 6.86
C GLU A 31 -1.66 0.04 7.66
N PRO A 32 -0.93 1.18 7.59
CA PRO A 32 0.33 1.31 8.31
C PRO A 32 0.09 1.22 9.82
N SER A 33 0.53 0.11 10.43
CA SER A 33 0.63 -0.04 11.88
C SER A 33 1.66 0.97 12.41
N ALA A 34 1.14 2.05 12.99
CA ALA A 34 1.87 3.04 13.77
C ALA A 34 1.55 2.82 15.28
N PRO A 35 2.36 3.34 16.23
CA PRO A 35 2.32 2.93 17.63
C PRO A 35 0.94 3.12 18.25
N ALA A 36 0.57 2.23 19.18
CA ALA A 36 -0.70 2.16 19.89
C ALA A 36 -1.03 3.43 20.71
N VAL A 37 -1.28 4.52 20.00
CA VAL A 37 -2.16 5.60 20.42
C VAL A 37 -3.52 5.20 19.86
N ASP A 38 -4.57 5.27 20.68
CA ASP A 38 -5.94 4.95 20.26
C ASP A 38 -6.39 6.02 19.24
N GLU A 39 -5.90 5.87 18.02
CA GLU A 39 -6.17 6.72 16.87
C GLU A 39 -7.30 6.06 16.10
N THR A 40 -8.44 6.75 16.06
CA THR A 40 -9.65 6.30 15.38
C THR A 40 -9.83 7.14 14.12
N VAL A 41 -9.86 6.48 12.98
CA VAL A 41 -10.10 7.11 11.67
C VAL A 41 -11.55 6.89 11.28
N GLN A 42 -12.28 7.99 11.04
CA GLN A 42 -13.67 7.96 10.62
C GLN A 42 -13.85 8.66 9.27
N THR A 43 -14.34 7.94 8.27
CA THR A 43 -14.71 8.53 6.97
C THR A 43 -16.02 9.30 7.12
N LEU A 44 -15.98 10.62 6.90
CA LEU A 44 -17.17 11.48 6.89
C LEU A 44 -17.81 11.57 5.50
N HIS A 45 -17.00 11.48 4.45
CA HIS A 45 -17.46 11.65 3.08
C HIS A 45 -16.64 10.80 2.13
N ASP A 46 -17.33 10.05 1.28
CA ASP A 46 -16.77 9.18 0.25
C ASP A 46 -17.75 9.15 -0.93
N GLU A 47 -17.59 10.11 -1.85
CA GLU A 47 -18.39 10.16 -3.08
C GLU A 47 -17.50 9.95 -4.32
N PRO A 48 -18.00 9.20 -5.32
CA PRO A 48 -17.25 8.96 -6.55
C PRO A 48 -17.07 10.27 -7.33
N GLY A 49 -15.81 10.64 -7.55
CA GLY A 49 -15.45 11.90 -8.23
C GLY A 49 -15.42 13.13 -7.32
N GLY A 50 -15.66 12.96 -6.02
CA GLY A 50 -15.52 14.00 -4.99
C GLY A 50 -14.31 13.76 -4.08
N PRO A 51 -13.94 14.74 -3.24
CA PRO A 51 -12.86 14.57 -2.29
C PRO A 51 -13.30 13.64 -1.15
N LYS A 52 -12.50 12.62 -0.84
CA LYS A 52 -12.76 11.77 0.34
C LYS A 52 -12.31 12.49 1.60
N VAL A 53 -13.16 12.55 2.63
CA VAL A 53 -12.87 13.23 3.90
C VAL A 53 -12.85 12.23 5.03
N GLU A 54 -11.75 12.20 5.77
CA GLU A 54 -11.54 11.37 6.95
C GLU A 54 -11.18 12.24 8.15
N VAL A 55 -11.64 11.85 9.32
CA VAL A 55 -11.35 12.50 10.59
C VAL A 55 -10.55 11.56 11.44
N VAL A 56 -9.45 12.07 11.98
CA VAL A 56 -8.56 11.36 12.87
C VAL A 56 -8.79 11.87 14.28
N SER A 57 -9.24 10.98 15.15
CA SER A 57 -9.46 11.27 16.55
C SER A 57 -8.49 10.48 17.42
N VAL A 58 -7.92 11.13 18.43
CA VAL A 58 -7.06 10.52 19.44
C VAL A 58 -7.71 10.73 20.80
N GLU A 59 -7.91 9.65 21.57
CA GLU A 59 -8.55 9.70 22.89
C GLU A 59 -9.91 10.44 22.89
N GLY A 60 -10.69 10.25 21.81
CA GLY A 60 -12.00 10.89 21.63
C GLY A 60 -11.95 12.38 21.23
N ARG A 61 -10.77 12.94 20.94
CA ARG A 61 -10.62 14.32 20.44
C ARG A 61 -10.18 14.32 19.00
N VAL A 62 -10.82 15.16 18.17
CA VAL A 62 -10.41 15.35 16.78
C VAL A 62 -9.04 16.03 16.76
N THR A 63 -8.03 15.37 16.21
CA THR A 63 -6.67 15.92 16.11
C THR A 63 -6.31 16.31 14.69
N ARG A 64 -6.84 15.58 13.70
CA ARG A 64 -6.58 15.87 12.29
C ARG A 64 -7.80 15.62 11.42
N VAL A 65 -7.87 16.34 10.30
CA VAL A 65 -8.79 16.05 9.20
C VAL A 65 -7.97 15.81 7.94
N LEU A 66 -8.20 14.67 7.30
CA LEU A 66 -7.56 14.27 6.05
C LEU A 66 -8.55 14.48 4.91
N VAL A 67 -8.17 15.26 3.91
CA VAL A 67 -8.97 15.44 2.69
C VAL A 67 -8.17 14.93 1.50
N HIS A 68 -8.63 13.84 0.91
CA HIS A 68 -8.08 13.27 -0.32
C HIS A 68 -8.68 14.00 -1.51
N LEU A 69 -7.83 14.64 -2.30
CA LEU A 69 -8.24 15.33 -3.52
C LEU A 69 -8.15 14.39 -4.72
N GLU A 70 -8.90 14.71 -5.77
CA GLU A 70 -8.93 13.99 -7.05
C GLU A 70 -7.55 13.88 -7.75
N ASN A 71 -6.61 14.76 -7.42
CA ASN A 71 -5.25 14.74 -7.95
C ASN A 71 -4.28 13.85 -7.15
N GLY A 72 -4.79 13.06 -6.20
CA GLY A 72 -4.00 12.19 -5.33
C GLY A 72 -3.25 12.91 -4.21
N LYS A 73 -3.45 14.23 -4.04
CA LYS A 73 -2.90 14.97 -2.90
C LYS A 73 -3.81 14.79 -1.69
N ILE A 74 -3.18 14.81 -0.51
CA ILE A 74 -3.87 14.72 0.77
C ILE A 74 -3.60 16.02 1.54
N LEU A 75 -4.67 16.73 1.90
CA LEU A 75 -4.60 17.84 2.84
C LEU A 75 -4.67 17.27 4.25
N ASN A 76 -3.62 17.47 5.04
CA ASN A 76 -3.58 17.11 6.45
C ASN A 76 -3.76 18.38 7.29
N LEU A 77 -4.95 18.53 7.84
CA LEU A 77 -5.34 19.69 8.66
C LEU A 77 -5.17 19.31 10.12
N HIS A 78 -4.23 19.96 10.81
CA HIS A 78 -4.06 19.80 12.26
C HIS A 78 -5.05 20.70 13.00
N CYS A 79 -5.78 20.13 13.96
CA CYS A 79 -6.69 20.86 14.83
C CYS A 79 -5.97 21.23 16.13
N GLU A 80 -5.78 22.52 16.36
CA GLU A 80 -5.32 23.07 17.63
C GLU A 80 -6.51 23.78 18.33
N TYR A 81 -6.68 23.55 19.63
CA TYR A 81 -7.80 24.04 20.45
C TYR A 81 -7.34 25.02 21.52
#